data_AF-A0A3N5RYJ6-F1
#
_entry.id   AF-A0A3N5RYJ6-F1
#
_cell.length_a   1.000
_cell.length_b   1.000
_cell.length_c   1.000
_cell.angle_alpha   90.00
_cell.angle_beta   90.00
_cell.angle_gamma   90.00
#
_symmetry.space_group_name_H-M   'P 1'
#
loop_
_entity.id
_entity.type
_entity.pdbx_description
1 polymer ?
#
loop_
_entity_poly.entity_id
_entity_poly.type
_entity_poly.pdbx_seq_one_letter_code
_entity_poly.pdbx_strand_id
1 'polypeptide(L)'
;MAAYDKAILPGGEGKIKIQLHTSGREGLLEKTAEIFSNDPNQSTAKMTVKAQIKPIIILTPTHLHLTAKKGDPLSAEMEVKANLDKPLTLKPGQYNLTERLNYTVVEVEKGKKFIIRFKRTHGLTEPLQGYLHLKTNYPEKPEVTIFIQCDLI
;
A
#
# COMPACT_ATOMS: atom_id res chain seq x y z
N MET A 1 12.59 0.27 16.46
CA MET A 1 13.14 -0.13 17.78
C MET A 1 13.01 1.04 18.73
N ALA A 2 12.89 0.78 20.03
CA ALA A 2 12.94 1.82 21.05
C ALA A 2 14.37 1.92 21.60
N ALA A 3 14.85 3.14 21.79
CA ALA A 3 16.12 3.42 22.47
C ALA A 3 15.82 4.30 23.68
N TYR A 4 16.43 4.00 24.82
CA TYR A 4 16.15 4.68 26.07
C TYR A 4 17.35 4.59 27.02
N ASP A 5 17.42 5.53 27.96
CA ASP A 5 18.41 5.51 29.03
C ASP A 5 18.08 4.38 30.01
N LYS A 6 18.99 3.41 30.14
CA LYS A 6 18.78 2.22 30.98
C LYS A 6 18.84 2.52 32.49
N ALA A 7 19.49 3.62 32.86
CA ALA A 7 19.64 4.06 34.24
C ALA A 7 19.46 5.57 34.29
N ILE A 8 18.60 6.01 35.20
CA ILE A 8 18.31 7.42 35.48
C ILE A 8 18.53 7.59 36.98
N LEU A 9 19.38 8.54 37.36
CA LEU A 9 19.63 8.80 38.78
C LEU A 9 18.36 9.39 39.44
N PRO A 10 18.17 9.23 40.76
CA PRO A 10 17.05 9.83 41.48
C PRO A 10 16.94 11.34 41.21
N GLY A 11 15.76 11.80 40.82
CA GLY A 11 15.50 13.21 40.43
C GLY A 11 16.05 13.62 39.06
N GLY A 12 16.66 12.71 38.31
CA GLY A 12 17.17 12.94 36.97
C GLY A 12 16.11 12.78 35.88
N GLU A 13 16.45 13.22 34.66
CA GLU A 13 15.63 13.07 33.47
C GLU A 13 16.22 11.99 32.55
N GLY A 14 15.36 11.15 31.97
CA GLY A 14 15.73 10.19 30.94
C GLY A 14 14.99 10.46 29.63
N LYS A 15 15.57 10.03 28.51
CA LYS A 15 14.98 10.18 27.17
C LYS A 15 14.60 8.84 26.59
N ILE A 16 13.42 8.79 25.98
CA ILE A 16 12.91 7.63 25.24
C ILE A 16 12.71 8.03 23.79
N LYS A 17 13.41 7.35 22.88
CA LYS A 17 13.29 7.51 21.43
C LYS A 17 12.56 6.31 20.84
N ILE A 18 11.40 6.57 20.25
CA ILE A 18 10.60 5.56 19.55
C ILE A 18 10.67 5.83 18.05
N GLN A 19 11.07 4.84 17.27
CA GLN A 19 11.02 4.90 15.81
C GLN A 19 9.86 4.08 15.27
N LEU A 20 8.98 4.74 14.53
CA LEU A 20 7.82 4.14 13.89
C LEU A 20 8.06 3.99 12.38
N HIS A 21 7.97 2.76 11.89
CA HIS A 21 8.04 2.46 10.47
C HIS A 21 6.61 2.39 9.89
N THR A 22 6.36 3.25 8.89
CA THR A 22 5.04 3.39 8.23
C THR A 22 5.04 2.83 6.81
N SER A 23 6.16 2.29 6.32
CA SER A 23 6.26 1.67 5.00
C SER A 23 5.22 0.56 4.81
N GLY A 24 4.48 0.61 3.71
CA GLY A 24 3.43 -0.36 3.39
C GLY A 24 2.17 -0.28 4.26
N ARG A 25 2.03 0.77 5.09
CA ARG A 25 0.84 1.00 5.92
C ARG A 25 0.05 2.20 5.41
N GLU A 26 -1.25 2.17 5.66
CA GLU A 26 -2.19 3.25 5.40
C GLU A 26 -3.29 3.26 6.47
N GLY A 27 -3.96 4.39 6.64
CA GLY A 27 -5.04 4.56 7.61
C GLY A 27 -4.57 4.87 9.03
N LEU A 28 -5.46 4.64 9.99
CA LEU A 28 -5.21 4.96 11.39
C LEU A 28 -4.22 3.97 12.00
N LEU A 29 -3.17 4.51 12.59
CA LEU A 29 -2.16 3.76 13.31
C LEU A 29 -2.10 4.24 14.76
N GLU A 30 -2.32 3.31 15.68
CA GLU A 30 -2.14 3.52 17.11
C GLU A 30 -1.07 2.56 17.63
N LYS A 31 -0.07 3.10 18.33
CA LYS A 31 1.00 2.32 18.96
C LYS A 31 1.24 2.81 20.36
N THR A 32 1.23 1.87 21.30
CA THR A 32 1.47 2.14 22.72
C THR A 32 2.82 1.57 23.11
N ALA A 33 3.64 2.38 23.76
CA ALA A 33 4.81 1.95 24.48
C ALA A 33 4.48 1.89 25.97
N GLU A 34 4.81 0.77 26.59
CA GLU A 34 4.76 0.60 28.03
C GLU A 34 6.17 0.73 28.58
N ILE A 35 6.30 1.55 29.61
CA ILE A 35 7.56 1.94 30.22
C ILE A 35 7.55 1.33 31.61
N PHE A 36 8.50 0.44 31.87
CA PHE A 36 8.68 -0.18 33.18
C PHE A 36 9.80 0.55 33.92
N SER A 37 9.53 0.92 35.17
CA SER A 37 10.44 1.65 36.04
C SER A 37 10.46 0.99 37.42
N ASN A 38 11.56 1.17 38.13
CA ASN A 38 11.69 0.81 39.54
C ASN A 38 11.30 1.97 40.49
N ASP A 39 10.74 3.07 39.96
CA ASP A 39 10.13 4.12 40.78
C ASP A 39 8.94 3.53 41.58
N PRO A 40 8.98 3.57 42.93
CA PRO A 40 7.94 3.00 43.77
C PRO A 40 6.58 3.71 43.61
N ASN A 41 6.57 4.97 43.17
CA ASN A 41 5.34 5.74 42.98
C ASN A 41 4.74 5.51 41.58
N GLN A 42 5.59 5.20 40.59
CA GLN A 42 5.17 5.00 39.20
C GLN A 42 6.01 3.91 38.52
N SER A 43 5.71 2.66 38.86
CA SER A 43 6.43 1.50 38.32
C SER A 43 6.11 1.21 36.85
N THR A 44 5.01 1.77 36.33
CA THR A 44 4.60 1.62 34.93
C THR A 44 4.02 2.93 34.40
N ALA A 45 4.40 3.29 33.17
CA ALA A 45 3.78 4.38 32.41
C ALA A 45 3.43 3.92 30.99
N LYS A 46 2.39 4.51 30.40
CA LYS A 46 1.97 4.22 29.03
C LYS A 46 2.04 5.48 28.18
N MET A 47 2.66 5.36 27.02
CA MET A 47 2.72 6.43 26.02
C MET A 47 2.13 5.93 24.71
N THR A 48 1.06 6.57 24.24
CA THR A 48 0.37 6.19 23.01
C THR A 48 0.64 7.22 21.91
N VAL A 49 1.10 6.73 20.76
CA VAL A 49 1.26 7.50 19.53
C VAL A 49 0.12 7.15 18.57
N LYS A 50 -0.63 8.17 18.15
CA LYS A 50 -1.69 8.05 17.14
C LYS A 50 -1.31 8.82 15.89
N ALA A 51 -1.46 8.21 14.72
CA ALA A 51 -1.15 8.83 13.44
C ALA A 51 -2.13 8.37 12.35
N GLN A 52 -2.48 9.25 11.42
CA GLN A 52 -3.23 8.91 10.21
C GLN A 52 -2.25 8.84 9.03
N ILE A 53 -1.94 7.63 8.56
CA ILE A 53 -1.00 7.42 7.46
C ILE A 53 -1.74 7.58 6.14
N LYS A 54 -1.39 8.62 5.38
CA LYS A 54 -1.92 8.85 4.03
C LYS A 54 -1.07 8.08 3.00
N PRO A 55 -1.65 7.20 2.17
CA PRO A 55 -0.91 6.52 1.13
C PRO A 55 -0.44 7.53 0.07
N ILE A 56 0.72 7.29 -0.53
CA ILE A 56 1.30 8.14 -1.59
C ILE A 56 0.57 7.96 -2.93
N ILE A 57 0.13 6.73 -3.21
CA ILE A 57 -0.65 6.34 -4.38
C ILE A 57 -1.80 5.46 -3.91
N ILE A 58 -3.01 5.82 -4.31
CA ILE A 58 -4.25 5.11 -3.99
C ILE A 58 -4.63 4.24 -5.19
N LEU A 59 -4.97 2.98 -4.92
CA LEU A 59 -5.49 2.03 -5.90
C LEU A 59 -6.95 1.75 -5.58
N THR A 60 -7.82 1.78 -6.58
CA THR A 60 -9.25 1.50 -6.39
C THR A 60 -9.78 0.64 -7.54
N PRO A 61 -10.07 -0.67 -7.31
CA PRO A 61 -9.85 -1.41 -6.06
C PRO A 61 -8.35 -1.65 -5.76
N THR A 62 -8.01 -1.99 -4.50
CA THR A 62 -6.62 -2.31 -4.10
C THR A 62 -6.11 -3.61 -4.73
N HIS A 63 -7.00 -4.60 -4.83
CA HIS A 63 -6.78 -5.86 -5.53
C HIS A 63 -7.85 -6.00 -6.59
N LEU A 64 -7.47 -6.35 -7.81
CA LEU A 64 -8.42 -6.56 -8.89
C LEU A 64 -8.90 -8.01 -8.85
N HIS A 65 -9.96 -8.24 -8.09
CA HIS A 65 -10.64 -9.53 -8.04
C HIS A 65 -11.82 -9.53 -9.01
N LEU A 66 -11.86 -10.52 -9.90
CA LEU A 66 -12.82 -10.64 -10.99
C LEU A 66 -13.48 -12.02 -10.94
N THR A 67 -14.69 -12.09 -11.46
CA THR A 67 -15.41 -13.36 -11.63
C THR A 67 -15.95 -13.40 -13.05
N ALA A 68 -15.68 -14.48 -13.78
CA ALA A 68 -16.10 -14.64 -15.16
C ALA A 68 -16.70 -16.02 -15.39
N LYS A 69 -17.68 -16.12 -16.29
CA LYS A 69 -18.12 -17.42 -16.79
C LYS A 69 -17.11 -17.97 -17.77
N LYS A 70 -16.98 -19.29 -17.81
CA LYS A 70 -16.05 -19.96 -18.73
C LYS A 70 -16.37 -19.60 -20.18
N GLY A 71 -15.41 -18.97 -20.87
CA GLY A 71 -15.54 -18.57 -22.28
C GLY A 71 -16.15 -17.19 -22.55
N ASP A 72 -16.66 -16.49 -21.53
CA ASP A 72 -17.19 -15.12 -21.70
C ASP A 72 -16.07 -14.06 -21.76
N PRO A 73 -16.23 -12.98 -22.56
CA PRO A 73 -15.27 -11.88 -22.62
C PRO A 73 -15.16 -11.18 -21.27
N LEU A 74 -13.94 -10.76 -20.93
CA LEU A 74 -13.63 -10.12 -19.64
C LEU A 74 -13.22 -8.66 -19.86
N SER A 75 -13.80 -7.76 -19.08
CA SER A 75 -13.40 -6.36 -19.00
C SER A 75 -13.40 -5.91 -17.54
N ALA A 76 -12.35 -5.22 -17.12
CA ALA A 76 -12.23 -4.68 -15.79
C ALA A 76 -11.51 -3.34 -15.82
N GLU A 77 -11.82 -2.47 -14.86
CA GLU A 77 -11.18 -1.17 -14.73
C GLU A 77 -10.74 -0.98 -13.28
N MET A 78 -9.62 -0.28 -13.10
CA MET A 78 -9.20 0.23 -11.81
C MET A 78 -8.64 1.63 -11.92
N GLU A 79 -8.77 2.39 -10.86
CA GLU A 79 -8.23 3.72 -10.71
C GLU A 79 -6.89 3.68 -9.96
N VAL A 80 -5.94 4.46 -10.46
CA VAL A 80 -4.67 4.78 -9.80
C VAL A 80 -4.62 6.29 -9.62
N LYS A 81 -4.60 6.73 -8.37
CA LYS A 81 -4.62 8.16 -8.02
C LYS A 81 -3.37 8.56 -7.25
N ALA A 82 -2.75 9.65 -7.68
CA ALA A 82 -1.69 10.32 -6.93
C ALA A 82 -2.29 11.05 -5.74
N ASN A 83 -1.68 10.88 -4.57
CA ASN A 83 -2.10 11.55 -3.33
C ASN A 83 -1.02 12.49 -2.77
N LEU A 84 -0.03 12.85 -3.60
CA LEU A 84 0.98 13.86 -3.34
C LEU A 84 0.70 15.12 -4.15
N ASP A 85 1.23 16.26 -3.71
CA ASP A 85 1.18 17.54 -4.43
C ASP A 85 2.14 17.62 -5.64
N LYS A 86 2.67 16.47 -6.07
CA LYS A 86 3.57 16.33 -7.21
C LYS A 86 2.87 15.50 -8.29
N PRO A 87 3.23 15.67 -9.58
CA PRO A 87 2.68 14.85 -10.64
C PRO A 87 3.23 13.42 -10.57
N LEU A 88 2.34 12.43 -10.69
CA LEU A 88 2.67 11.02 -10.84
C LEU A 88 2.92 10.69 -12.31
N THR A 89 3.96 9.91 -12.60
CA THR A 89 4.17 9.30 -13.91
C THR A 89 4.25 7.79 -13.76
N LEU A 90 3.49 7.05 -14.56
CA LEU A 90 3.48 5.60 -14.58
C LEU A 90 4.21 5.08 -15.80
N LYS A 91 5.12 4.13 -15.62
CA LYS A 91 5.78 3.40 -16.69
C LYS A 91 5.50 1.91 -16.55
N PRO A 92 5.16 1.20 -17.64
CA PRO A 92 5.06 -0.26 -17.63
C PRO A 92 6.31 -0.92 -17.04
N GLY A 93 6.12 -1.81 -16.07
CA GLY A 93 7.15 -2.66 -15.50
C GLY A 93 6.97 -4.11 -15.93
N GLN A 94 7.25 -5.06 -15.03
CA GLN A 94 7.01 -6.47 -15.30
C GLN A 94 5.50 -6.77 -15.30
N TYR A 95 5.10 -7.67 -16.19
CA TYR A 95 3.72 -8.12 -16.32
C TYR A 95 3.72 -9.59 -16.70
N ASN A 96 2.99 -10.42 -15.94
CA ASN A 96 2.99 -11.87 -16.13
C ASN A 96 1.73 -12.43 -16.80
N LEU A 97 0.82 -11.56 -17.26
CA LEU A 97 -0.44 -11.96 -17.91
C LEU A 97 -0.54 -11.51 -19.38
N THR A 98 0.59 -11.19 -20.04
CA THR A 98 0.64 -10.60 -21.39
C THR A 98 -0.22 -11.34 -22.43
N GLU A 99 -0.20 -12.67 -22.43
CA GLU A 99 -0.98 -13.49 -23.38
C GLU A 99 -2.40 -13.79 -22.90
N ARG A 100 -2.68 -13.54 -21.61
CA ARG A 100 -3.93 -13.91 -20.96
C ARG A 100 -4.84 -12.70 -20.71
N LEU A 101 -4.32 -11.48 -20.63
CA LEU A 101 -5.10 -10.29 -20.31
C LEU A 101 -4.37 -9.07 -20.87
N ASN A 102 -5.01 -8.31 -21.75
CA ASN A 102 -4.45 -7.06 -22.23
C ASN A 102 -4.79 -5.94 -21.26
N TYR A 103 -3.88 -4.98 -21.09
CA TYR A 103 -4.15 -3.77 -20.31
C TYR A 103 -3.82 -2.51 -21.09
N THR A 104 -4.52 -1.43 -20.78
CA THR A 104 -4.24 -0.09 -21.28
C THR A 104 -4.30 0.90 -20.13
N VAL A 105 -3.40 1.87 -20.12
CA VAL A 105 -3.35 2.92 -19.11
C VAL A 105 -3.84 4.21 -19.75
N VAL A 106 -4.89 4.79 -19.19
CA VAL A 106 -5.50 6.05 -19.64
C VAL A 106 -5.24 7.09 -18.56
N GLU A 107 -4.54 8.16 -18.92
CA GLU A 107 -4.40 9.33 -18.06
C GLU A 107 -5.65 10.20 -18.18
N VAL A 108 -6.42 10.30 -17.09
CA VAL A 108 -7.69 11.06 -17.06
C VAL A 108 -7.44 12.47 -16.55
N GLU A 109 -6.64 12.60 -15.51
CA GLU A 109 -6.17 13.89 -15.00
C GLU A 109 -4.65 13.89 -15.00
N LYS A 110 -4.05 14.84 -15.71
CA LYS A 110 -2.61 14.90 -15.94
C LYS A 110 -1.83 14.84 -14.63
N GLY A 111 -1.07 13.78 -14.43
CA GLY A 111 -0.25 13.52 -13.25
C GLY A 111 -1.03 13.25 -11.95
N LYS A 112 -2.36 13.14 -11.98
CA LYS A 112 -3.20 12.94 -10.79
C LYS A 112 -4.00 11.66 -10.79
N LYS A 113 -4.61 11.30 -11.92
CA LYS A 113 -5.54 10.17 -12.00
C LYS A 113 -5.37 9.40 -13.29
N PHE A 114 -5.20 8.10 -13.15
CA PHE A 114 -5.04 7.14 -14.23
C PHE A 114 -6.10 6.05 -14.09
N ILE A 115 -6.66 5.60 -15.19
CA ILE A 115 -7.53 4.43 -15.26
C ILE A 115 -6.80 3.34 -16.02
N ILE A 116 -6.68 2.17 -15.40
CA ILE A 116 -6.12 0.98 -16.04
C ILE A 116 -7.29 0.10 -16.45
N ARG A 117 -7.39 -0.15 -17.75
CA ARG A 117 -8.44 -0.99 -18.33
C ARG A 117 -7.84 -2.31 -18.75
N PHE A 118 -8.35 -3.38 -18.17
CA PHE A 118 -8.03 -4.76 -18.53
C PHE A 118 -9.10 -5.31 -19.45
N LYS A 119 -8.70 -5.91 -20.57
CA LYS A 119 -9.62 -6.48 -21.56
C LYS A 119 -9.10 -7.81 -22.09
N ARG A 120 -10.02 -8.75 -22.29
CA ARG A 120 -9.78 -10.03 -22.95
C ARG A 120 -10.99 -10.38 -23.81
N THR A 121 -10.77 -10.56 -25.11
CA THR A 121 -11.84 -10.85 -26.09
C THR A 121 -12.22 -12.33 -26.11
N HIS A 122 -11.25 -13.23 -26.07
CA HIS A 122 -11.47 -14.67 -25.89
C HIS A 122 -11.64 -14.93 -24.40
N GLY A 123 -12.76 -15.48 -23.94
CA GLY A 123 -12.97 -15.67 -22.51
C GLY A 123 -11.93 -16.58 -21.84
N LEU A 124 -11.95 -16.56 -20.51
CA LEU A 124 -11.07 -17.40 -19.71
C LEU A 124 -11.62 -18.84 -19.67
N THR A 125 -10.74 -19.81 -19.94
CA THR A 125 -11.03 -21.25 -19.80
C THR A 125 -10.57 -21.81 -18.47
N GLU A 126 -9.61 -21.12 -17.84
CA GLU A 126 -9.02 -21.44 -16.53
C GLU A 126 -8.91 -20.16 -15.69
N PRO A 127 -8.97 -20.27 -14.36
CA PRO A 127 -8.74 -19.13 -13.47
C PRO A 127 -7.38 -18.47 -13.74
N LEU A 128 -7.31 -17.19 -13.45
CA LEU A 128 -6.16 -16.35 -13.74
C LEU A 128 -5.67 -15.71 -12.44
N GLN A 129 -4.38 -15.81 -12.17
CA GLN A 129 -3.75 -15.05 -11.09
C GLN A 129 -2.44 -14.47 -11.60
N GLY A 130 -2.20 -13.21 -11.29
CA GLY A 130 -0.96 -12.55 -11.68
C GLY A 130 -0.84 -11.15 -11.13
N TYR A 131 0.08 -10.40 -11.70
CA TYR A 131 0.41 -9.07 -11.27
C TYR A 131 0.85 -8.19 -12.44
N LEU A 132 0.62 -6.89 -12.27
CA LEU A 132 1.17 -5.83 -13.09
C LEU A 132 2.00 -4.92 -12.20
N HIS A 133 3.29 -4.82 -12.50
CA HIS A 133 4.18 -3.83 -11.89
C HIS A 133 4.20 -2.57 -12.73
N LEU A 134 4.04 -1.43 -12.07
CA LEU A 134 4.16 -0.11 -12.66
C LEU A 134 5.24 0.66 -11.93
N LYS A 135 6.23 1.15 -12.67
CA LYS A 135 7.26 2.03 -12.12
C LYS A 135 6.71 3.44 -12.00
N THR A 136 7.06 4.11 -10.91
CA THR A 136 6.66 5.48 -10.63
C THR A 136 7.86 6.40 -10.51
N ASN A 137 7.62 7.70 -10.59
CA ASN A 137 8.62 8.73 -10.35
C ASN A 137 8.79 9.09 -8.85
N TYR A 138 8.06 8.43 -7.95
CA TYR A 138 8.14 8.71 -6.51
C TYR A 138 9.23 7.85 -5.84
N PRO A 139 10.26 8.44 -5.23
CA PRO A 139 11.34 7.68 -4.59
C PRO A 139 10.84 6.88 -3.38
N GLU A 140 9.79 7.36 -2.72
CA GLU A 140 9.15 6.70 -1.58
C GLU A 140 8.35 5.45 -1.99
N LYS A 141 7.88 5.39 -3.25
CA LYS A 141 7.13 4.27 -3.81
C LYS A 141 7.47 4.07 -5.29
N PRO A 142 8.69 3.62 -5.62
CA PRO A 142 9.21 3.58 -6.99
C PRO A 142 8.50 2.54 -7.86
N GLU A 143 7.79 1.60 -7.24
CA GLU A 143 7.02 0.56 -7.92
C GLU A 143 5.66 0.38 -7.23
N VAL A 144 4.64 0.16 -8.05
CA VAL A 144 3.28 -0.16 -7.64
C VAL A 144 2.93 -1.51 -8.22
N THR A 145 2.51 -2.44 -7.36
CA THR A 145 2.06 -3.76 -7.77
C THR A 145 0.55 -3.81 -7.73
N ILE A 146 -0.04 -4.19 -8.86
CA ILE A 146 -1.46 -4.48 -8.98
C ILE A 146 -1.59 -5.98 -9.04
N PHE A 147 -2.22 -6.58 -8.03
CA PHE A 147 -2.55 -8.00 -8.04
C PHE A 147 -3.89 -8.21 -8.73
N ILE A 148 -3.91 -9.19 -9.62
CA ILE A 148 -5.06 -9.52 -10.45
C ILE A 148 -5.40 -10.98 -10.19
N GLN A 149 -6.65 -11.24 -9.81
CA GLN A 149 -7.19 -12.58 -9.66
C GLN A 149 -8.53 -12.63 -10.38
N CYS A 150 -8.75 -13.67 -11.17
CA CYS A 150 -10.03 -13.96 -11.79
C CYS A 150 -10.41 -15.41 -11.53
N ASP A 151 -11.55 -15.59 -10.87
CA ASP A 151 -12.14 -16.90 -10.64
C ASP A 151 -13.21 -17.20 -11.70
N LEU A 152 -13.44 -18.49 -11.96
CA LEU A 152 -14.45 -18.96 -12.91
C LEU A 152 -15.69 -19.48 -12.18
N ILE A 153 -16.87 -19.15 -12.73
CA ILE A 153 -18.19 -19.64 -12.28
C ILE A 153 -18.92 -20.39 -13.40
#